data_AF-A0A6I5CGN5-F1
#
_entry.id   AF-A0A6I5CGN5-F1
#
_cell.length_a   1.000
_cell.length_b   1.000
_cell.length_c   1.000
_cell.angle_alpha   90.00
_cell.angle_beta   90.00
_cell.angle_gamma   90.00
#
_symmetry.space_group_name_H-M   'P 1'
#
loop_
_entity.id
_entity.type
_entity.pdbx_description
1 polymer ?
#
loop_
_entity_poly.entity_id
_entity_poly.type
_entity_poly.pdbx_seq_one_letter_code
_entity_poly.pdbx_strand_id
1 'polypeptide(L)'
;MSLTSALLVVLASCVAFLTIAPAAADGADGCTATRGAVVAVDFGPFGGKVERGCDPAPTTGYNLLHKAGFTTTGTQHDGPGFLCRIGYGAFDSGT
;
A
#
# COMPACT_ATOMS: atom_id res chain seq x y z
N MET A 1 -40.67 -29.94 -13.28
CA MET A 1 -39.31 -29.40 -13.49
C MET A 1 -38.30 -30.46 -13.14
N SER A 2 -37.37 -30.73 -14.06
CA SER A 2 -36.53 -31.92 -14.09
C SER A 2 -35.33 -31.83 -13.13
N LEU A 3 -34.94 -32.95 -12.52
CA LEU A 3 -33.75 -33.11 -11.69
C LEU A 3 -32.47 -32.62 -12.39
N THR A 4 -32.47 -32.69 -13.73
CA THR A 4 -31.38 -32.20 -14.59
C THR A 4 -31.18 -30.69 -14.48
N SER A 5 -32.26 -29.90 -14.39
CA SER A 5 -32.17 -28.44 -14.26
C SER A 5 -31.60 -28.02 -12.91
N ALA A 6 -31.95 -28.75 -11.83
CA ALA A 6 -31.40 -28.49 -10.50
C ALA A 6 -29.89 -28.80 -10.46
N LEU A 7 -29.46 -29.90 -11.08
CA LEU A 7 -28.05 -30.30 -11.13
C LEU A 7 -27.19 -29.28 -11.90
N LEU A 8 -27.71 -28.77 -13.03
CA LEU A 8 -27.04 -27.75 -13.84
C LEU A 8 -26.84 -26.44 -13.06
N VAL A 9 -27.84 -26.00 -12.30
CA VAL A 9 -27.75 -24.77 -11.48
C VAL A 9 -26.72 -24.94 -10.37
N VAL A 10 -26.69 -26.09 -9.69
CA VAL A 10 -25.70 -26.38 -8.64
C VAL A 10 -24.29 -26.41 -9.22
N LEU A 11 -24.06 -27.11 -10.34
CA LEU A 11 -22.74 -27.13 -10.98
C LEU A 11 -22.29 -25.73 -11.41
N ALA A 12 -23.17 -24.94 -12.03
CA ALA A 12 -22.84 -23.57 -12.45
C ALA A 12 -22.44 -22.68 -11.26
N SER A 13 -23.15 -22.79 -10.14
CA SER A 13 -22.82 -22.05 -8.93
C SER A 13 -21.46 -22.46 -8.32
N CYS A 14 -21.15 -23.76 -8.27
CA CYS A 14 -19.85 -24.24 -7.80
C CYS A 14 -18.68 -23.73 -8.65
N VAL A 15 -18.85 -23.67 -9.98
CA VAL A 15 -17.80 -23.17 -10.90
C VAL A 15 -17.56 -21.67 -10.71
N ALA A 16 -18.59 -20.88 -10.40
CA ALA A 16 -18.44 -19.45 -10.11
C ALA A 16 -17.60 -19.19 -8.85
N PHE A 17 -17.70 -20.04 -7.81
CA PHE A 17 -16.88 -19.92 -6.61
C PHE A 17 -15.43 -20.40 -6.77
N LEU A 18 -15.13 -21.17 -7.81
CA LEU A 18 -13.77 -21.66 -8.09
C LEU A 18 -12.97 -20.73 -9.01
N THR A 19 -13.61 -19.71 -9.59
CA THR A 19 -13.00 -18.78 -10.55
C THR A 19 -12.70 -17.40 -9.96
N ILE A 20 -12.62 -17.31 -8.62
CA ILE A 20 -12.22 -16.08 -7.93
C ILE A 20 -10.77 -15.81 -8.32
N ALA A 21 -10.57 -14.83 -9.22
CA ALA A 21 -9.24 -14.37 -9.55
C ALA A 21 -8.54 -13.93 -8.25
N PRO A 22 -7.26 -14.27 -8.05
CA PRO A 22 -6.53 -13.80 -6.89
C PRO A 22 -6.60 -12.27 -6.87
N ALA A 23 -6.91 -11.70 -5.70
CA ALA A 23 -6.88 -10.26 -5.53
C ALA A 23 -5.45 -9.78 -5.82
N ALA A 24 -5.28 -9.07 -6.93
CA ALA A 24 -4.03 -8.41 -7.23
C ALA A 24 -3.93 -7.19 -6.30
N ALA A 25 -2.89 -7.15 -5.47
CA ALA A 25 -2.55 -5.91 -4.79
C ALA A 25 -2.14 -4.89 -5.86
N ASP A 26 -2.61 -3.64 -5.72
CA ASP A 26 -2.03 -2.53 -6.48
C ASP A 26 -0.52 -2.56 -6.24
N GLY A 27 0.23 -2.74 -7.33
CA GLY A 27 1.68 -2.80 -7.26
C GLY A 27 2.22 -1.50 -6.69
N ALA A 28 3.21 -1.58 -5.79
CA ALA A 28 3.96 -0.40 -5.42
C ALA A 28 4.88 -0.07 -6.60
N ASP A 29 4.61 1.02 -7.32
CA ASP A 29 5.29 1.39 -8.55
C ASP A 29 6.81 1.19 -8.49
N GLY A 30 7.32 0.25 -9.29
CA GLY A 30 8.76 -0.04 -9.39
C GLY A 30 9.33 -1.02 -8.35
N CYS A 31 8.56 -1.38 -7.32
CA CYS A 31 8.94 -2.40 -6.33
C CYS A 31 8.31 -3.76 -6.70
N THR A 32 9.00 -4.84 -6.37
CA THR A 32 8.48 -6.21 -6.52
C THR A 32 8.53 -6.93 -5.18
N ALA A 33 7.97 -8.15 -5.12
CA ALA A 33 8.00 -8.97 -3.91
C ALA A 33 9.41 -9.24 -3.36
N THR A 34 10.45 -9.12 -4.20
CA THR A 34 11.84 -9.42 -3.83
C THR A 34 12.81 -8.27 -4.08
N ARG A 35 12.33 -7.11 -4.57
CA ARG A 35 13.19 -5.98 -4.93
C ARG A 35 12.58 -4.64 -4.55
N GLY A 36 13.42 -3.78 -4.00
CA GLY A 36 13.04 -2.45 -3.52
C GLY A 36 12.45 -2.50 -2.10
N ALA A 37 12.04 -1.34 -1.62
CA ALA A 37 11.29 -1.22 -0.37
C ALA A 37 10.08 -0.33 -0.56
N VAL A 38 8.98 -0.73 0.06
CA VAL A 38 7.75 0.05 0.13
C VAL A 38 7.68 0.68 1.51
N VAL A 39 7.38 1.97 1.56
CA VAL A 39 7.01 2.65 2.80
C VAL A 39 5.51 2.93 2.77
N ALA A 40 4.86 2.72 3.91
CA ALA A 40 3.45 3.05 4.13
C ALA A 40 3.35 3.87 5.41
N VAL A 41 2.72 5.05 5.33
CA VAL A 41 2.48 5.92 6.47
C VAL A 41 0.97 6.06 6.63
N ASP A 42 0.48 5.70 7.81
CA ASP A 42 -0.95 5.76 8.14
C ASP A 42 -1.28 7.11 8.79
N PHE A 43 -1.95 7.98 8.03
CA PHE A 43 -2.52 9.23 8.55
C PHE A 43 -3.96 9.08 9.06
N GLY A 44 -4.51 7.86 9.08
CA GLY A 44 -5.87 7.55 9.55
C GLY A 44 -6.21 8.11 10.92
N PRO A 45 -5.32 8.04 11.94
CA PRO A 45 -5.55 8.68 13.24
C PRO A 45 -5.77 10.19 13.19
N PHE A 46 -5.38 10.85 12.09
CA PHE A 46 -5.52 12.28 11.85
C PHE A 46 -6.56 12.62 10.76
N GLY A 47 -7.38 11.64 10.35
CA GLY A 47 -8.41 11.82 9.31
C GLY A 47 -7.88 11.71 7.88
N GLY A 48 -6.63 11.27 7.69
CA GLY A 48 -6.04 10.97 6.39
C GLY A 48 -6.27 9.52 5.95
N LYS A 49 -5.54 9.11 4.91
CA LYS A 49 -5.48 7.72 4.43
C LYS A 49 -4.07 7.16 4.63
N VAL A 50 -3.89 5.87 4.34
CA VAL A 50 -2.55 5.29 4.22
C VAL A 50 -1.94 5.75 2.90
N GLU A 51 -0.84 6.49 2.98
CA GLU A 51 -0.05 6.87 1.81
C GLU A 51 1.10 5.89 1.62
N ARG A 52 1.41 5.57 0.37
CA ARG A 52 2.42 4.56 0.02
C ARG A 52 3.33 5.06 -1.07
N GLY A 53 4.58 4.61 -1.03
CA GLY A 53 5.50 4.78 -2.14
C GLY A 53 6.61 3.75 -2.10
N CYS A 54 7.36 3.69 -3.20
CA CYS A 54 8.42 2.72 -3.43
C CYS A 54 9.73 3.42 -3.75
N ASP A 55 10.82 2.84 -3.27
CA ASP A 55 12.15 3.02 -3.85
C ASP A 55 12.66 1.64 -4.31
N PRO A 56 13.00 1.46 -5.60
CA PRO A 56 13.53 0.18 -6.11
C PRO A 56 14.96 -0.12 -5.64
N ALA A 57 15.68 0.88 -5.11
CA ALA A 57 17.06 0.76 -4.65
C ALA A 57 17.38 1.72 -3.47
N PRO A 58 16.67 1.59 -2.34
CA PRO A 58 16.86 2.48 -1.21
C PRO A 58 18.21 2.22 -0.54
N THR A 59 18.92 3.28 -0.20
CA THR A 59 20.16 3.19 0.58
C THR A 59 19.92 3.38 2.08
N THR A 60 18.83 4.07 2.46
CA THR A 60 18.39 4.25 3.85
C THR A 60 16.86 4.39 3.90
N GLY A 61 16.26 4.15 5.07
CA GLY A 61 14.82 4.43 5.28
C GLY A 61 14.47 5.91 5.13
N TYR A 62 15.40 6.81 5.47
CA TYR A 62 15.24 8.25 5.26
C TYR A 62 15.11 8.59 3.77
N ASN A 63 15.97 8.02 2.92
CA ASN A 63 15.91 8.23 1.48
C ASN A 63 14.64 7.63 0.87
N LEU A 64 14.21 6.45 1.36
CA LEU A 64 12.96 5.83 0.96
C LEU A 64 11.76 6.76 1.20
N LEU A 65 11.64 7.37 2.39
CA LEU A 65 10.57 8.33 2.70
C LEU A 65 10.53 9.48 1.69
N HIS A 66 11.68 10.10 1.41
CA HIS A 66 11.75 11.24 0.49
C HIS A 66 11.50 10.84 -0.97
N LYS A 67 11.98 9.66 -1.39
CA LYS A 67 11.70 9.11 -2.72
C LYS A 67 10.23 8.77 -2.92
N ALA A 68 9.57 8.31 -1.87
CA ALA A 68 8.14 8.08 -1.84
C ALA A 68 7.30 9.37 -1.73
N GLY A 69 7.93 10.55 -1.66
CA GLY A 69 7.24 11.85 -1.64
C GLY A 69 6.83 12.35 -0.26
N PHE A 70 7.26 11.67 0.82
CA PHE A 70 7.06 12.17 2.17
C PHE A 70 8.04 13.30 2.49
N THR A 71 7.54 14.31 3.19
CA THR A 71 8.37 15.33 3.84
C THR A 71 8.66 14.88 5.26
N THR A 72 9.82 15.26 5.80
CA THR A 72 10.13 14.98 7.21
C THR A 72 10.70 16.21 7.90
N THR A 73 10.56 16.23 9.23
CA THR A 73 11.24 17.18 10.10
C THR A 73 11.96 16.40 11.18
N GLY A 74 13.26 16.68 11.34
CA GLY A 74 14.09 16.04 12.37
C GLY A 74 13.78 16.52 13.78
N THR A 75 14.22 15.78 14.79
CA THR A 75 14.25 16.29 16.17
C THR A 75 15.27 17.42 16.28
N GLN A 76 15.07 18.31 17.26
CA GLN A 76 16.03 19.38 17.52
C GLN A 76 17.41 18.83 17.95
N HIS A 77 17.41 17.75 18.74
CA HIS A 77 18.62 17.18 19.33
C HIS A 77 19.43 16.32 18.35
N ASP A 78 18.76 15.48 17.56
CA ASP A 78 19.42 14.44 16.74
C ASP A 78 19.34 14.69 15.23
N GLY A 79 18.68 15.78 14.82
CA GLY A 79 18.57 16.18 13.42
C GLY A 79 17.71 15.22 12.58
N PRO A 80 17.90 15.19 11.25
CA PRO A 80 17.00 14.50 10.33
C PRO A 80 17.02 12.96 10.45
N GLY A 81 18.02 12.38 11.12
CA GLY A 81 18.09 10.94 11.38
C GLY A 81 17.02 10.44 12.36
N PHE A 82 16.46 11.33 13.18
CA PHE A 82 15.36 11.05 14.08
C PHE A 82 14.17 11.93 13.72
N LEU A 83 13.05 11.30 13.37
CA LEU A 83 11.91 12.01 12.82
C LEU A 83 11.02 12.54 13.95
N CYS A 84 10.85 13.85 13.99
CA CYS A 84 9.87 14.53 14.84
C CYS A 84 8.50 14.60 14.14
N ARG A 85 8.51 14.73 12.80
CA ARG A 85 7.29 14.86 11.98
C ARG A 85 7.48 14.23 10.60
N ILE A 86 6.38 13.70 10.05
CA ILE A 86 6.28 13.18 8.69
C ILE A 86 5.02 13.77 8.08
N GLY A 87 5.14 14.32 6.86
CA GLY A 87 4.02 14.88 6.10
C GLY A 87 3.95 14.29 4.69
N TYR A 88 2.82 14.53 4.03
CA TYR A 88 2.62 14.15 2.63
C TYR A 88 1.78 15.22 1.92
N GLY A 89 2.18 15.71 0.75
CA GLY A 89 1.56 16.90 0.15
C GLY A 89 0.04 16.80 -0.08
N ALA A 90 -0.49 15.59 -0.28
CA ALA A 90 -1.93 15.36 -0.43
C ALA A 90 -2.70 15.35 0.91
N PHE A 91 -2.01 15.33 2.04
CA PHE A 91 -2.57 15.35 3.39
C PHE A 91 -2.05 16.55 4.19
N ASP A 92 -2.97 17.38 4.71
CA ASP A 92 -2.65 18.55 5.54
C ASP A 92 -1.51 19.44 5.01
N SER A 93 -1.48 19.65 3.68
CA SER A 93 -0.46 20.42 2.96
C SER A 93 0.98 19.93 3.14
N GLY A 94 1.20 18.69 3.57
CA GLY A 94 2.53 18.12 3.79
C GLY A 94 3.23 18.59 5.05
N THR A 95 2.48 19.09 6.03
CA THR A 95 2.98 19.51 7.35
C THR A 95 2.48 18.63 8.48
#